data_AF-A0A4R8MTJ5-F1
#
_entry.id   AF-A0A4R8MTJ5-F1
#
_cell.length_a   1.000
_cell.length_b   1.000
_cell.length_c   1.000
_cell.angle_alpha   90.00
_cell.angle_beta   90.00
_cell.angle_gamma   90.00
#
_symmetry.space_group_name_H-M   'P 1'
#
loop_
_entity.id
_entity.type
_entity.pdbx_description
1 polymer ?
#
loop_
_entity_poly.entity_id
_entity_poly.type
_entity_poly.pdbx_seq_one_letter_code
_entity_poly.pdbx_strand_id
1 'polypeptide(L)'
;MRFCRFCGTTEIQFRKSGKFGCVHCVSVFEYPKPNFKKLISEKQIQTLENFVKKNTKYLTLLSLRTRITRNLKSKLFPFYEPSDIEIKRMLVERKIDSFLYPNGSLPTETRDKNLVSTMGLYLGSEDHLRFEKILSGEEWKREMFRPHSGSQTRLFRFLFQKEIWAKLPGLGFISSCPTNLGAGRRDSVLLGVDPELAIGFFSNLKTLSEFGIEFAPSTDHRLRNIGKDRVLVVKISWKNASVVQKRQFYKILGLLGSY
;
A
#
# COMPACT_ATOMS: atom_id res chain seq x y z
N MET A 1 -7.78 -29.98 -12.66
CA MET A 1 -7.63 -28.52 -12.65
C MET A 1 -7.85 -28.00 -11.23
N ARG A 2 -6.90 -27.26 -10.62
CA ARG A 2 -7.11 -26.68 -9.29
C ARG A 2 -8.07 -25.50 -9.40
N PHE A 3 -9.06 -25.43 -8.51
CA PHE A 3 -9.99 -24.31 -8.39
C PHE A 3 -10.45 -24.16 -6.94
N CYS A 4 -10.87 -22.95 -6.57
CA CYS A 4 -11.41 -22.68 -5.24
C CYS A 4 -12.88 -23.11 -5.19
N ARG A 5 -13.20 -24.09 -4.33
CA ARG A 5 -14.57 -24.59 -4.17
C ARG A 5 -15.57 -23.56 -3.65
N PHE A 6 -15.09 -22.47 -3.04
CA PHE A 6 -15.94 -21.44 -2.43
C PHE A 6 -16.31 -20.33 -3.41
N CYS A 7 -15.38 -19.90 -4.27
CA CYS A 7 -15.60 -18.78 -5.19
C CYS A 7 -15.54 -19.16 -6.67
N GLY A 8 -15.30 -20.44 -6.98
CA GLY A 8 -15.19 -20.93 -8.36
C GLY A 8 -13.93 -20.48 -9.10
N THR A 9 -13.10 -19.59 -8.54
CA THR A 9 -11.87 -19.12 -9.20
C THR A 9 -10.99 -20.32 -9.58
N THR A 10 -10.56 -20.38 -10.83
CA THR A 10 -9.67 -21.44 -11.33
C THR A 10 -8.21 -21.02 -11.22
N GLU A 11 -7.29 -21.98 -11.22
CA GLU A 11 -5.86 -21.69 -11.24
C GLU A 11 -5.46 -20.86 -12.48
N ILE A 12 -6.11 -21.10 -13.63
CA ILE A 12 -5.87 -20.33 -14.85
C ILE A 12 -6.29 -18.87 -14.66
N GLN A 13 -7.47 -18.62 -14.07
CA GLN A 13 -7.93 -17.26 -13.76
C GLN A 13 -6.98 -16.57 -12.77
N PHE A 14 -6.55 -17.28 -11.72
CA PHE A 14 -5.59 -16.75 -10.75
C PHE A 14 -4.24 -16.42 -11.41
N ARG A 15 -3.71 -17.29 -12.28
CA ARG A 15 -2.45 -17.04 -12.99
C ARG A 15 -2.54 -15.86 -13.96
N LYS A 16 -3.72 -15.59 -14.52
CA LYS A 16 -3.97 -14.43 -15.40
C LYS A 16 -4.14 -13.13 -14.62
N SER A 17 -4.96 -13.13 -13.55
CA SER A 17 -5.30 -11.91 -12.82
C SER A 17 -4.32 -11.57 -11.70
N GLY A 18 -3.68 -12.59 -11.12
CA GLY A 18 -2.93 -12.48 -9.87
C GLY A 18 -3.81 -12.14 -8.66
N LYS A 19 -5.13 -12.39 -8.73
CA LYS A 19 -6.10 -12.02 -7.68
C LYS A 19 -6.81 -13.24 -7.11
N PHE A 20 -6.89 -13.28 -5.78
CA PHE A 20 -7.79 -14.16 -5.05
C PHE A 20 -9.24 -13.70 -5.21
N GLY A 21 -10.16 -14.66 -5.30
CA GLY A 21 -11.60 -14.38 -5.33
C GLY A 21 -12.30 -14.46 -3.98
N CYS A 22 -11.69 -15.12 -2.99
CA CYS A 22 -12.16 -15.11 -1.61
C CYS A 22 -11.03 -15.48 -0.66
N VAL A 23 -11.32 -15.49 0.64
CA VAL A 23 -10.39 -15.88 1.70
C VAL A 23 -9.79 -17.28 1.50
N HIS A 24 -10.53 -18.21 0.88
CA HIS A 24 -10.10 -19.60 0.73
C HIS A 24 -9.12 -19.83 -0.43
N CYS A 25 -8.97 -18.88 -1.36
CA CYS A 25 -8.03 -19.04 -2.47
C CYS A 25 -6.57 -19.21 -2.00
N VAL A 26 -6.23 -18.67 -0.83
CA VAL A 26 -4.89 -18.74 -0.23
C VAL A 26 -4.44 -20.16 0.15
N SER A 27 -5.37 -21.10 0.32
CA SER A 27 -5.03 -22.51 0.57
C SER A 27 -5.06 -23.37 -0.70
N VAL A 28 -5.50 -22.80 -1.82
CA VAL A 28 -5.73 -23.53 -3.07
C VAL A 28 -4.63 -23.24 -4.08
N PHE A 29 -4.22 -21.99 -4.21
CA PHE A 29 -3.26 -21.56 -5.23
C PHE A 29 -1.85 -21.41 -4.67
N GLU A 30 -0.88 -21.62 -5.54
CA GLU A 30 0.53 -21.39 -5.22
C GLU A 30 0.89 -19.91 -5.43
N TYR A 31 1.51 -19.33 -4.42
CA TYR A 31 2.02 -17.96 -4.46
C TYR A 31 3.16 -17.80 -3.45
N PRO A 32 4.05 -16.81 -3.64
CA PRO A 32 5.08 -16.49 -2.67
C PRO A 32 4.41 -15.91 -1.41
N LYS A 33 4.39 -16.69 -0.33
CA LYS A 33 3.84 -16.23 0.96
C LYS A 33 4.73 -15.12 1.53
N PRO A 34 4.17 -14.02 2.08
CA PRO A 34 4.96 -12.94 2.67
C PRO A 34 5.92 -13.48 3.74
N ASN A 35 7.17 -13.01 3.75
CA ASN A 35 8.16 -13.42 4.74
C ASN A 35 8.20 -12.37 5.86
N PHE A 36 7.55 -12.65 6.98
CA PHE A 36 7.33 -11.70 8.06
C PHE A 36 8.53 -11.45 8.99
N LYS A 37 9.78 -11.76 8.60
CA LYS A 37 10.87 -11.89 9.58
C LYS A 37 12.20 -11.20 9.27
N LYS A 38 12.38 -10.54 8.12
CA LYS A 38 13.65 -9.86 7.87
C LYS A 38 13.62 -8.45 8.48
N LEU A 39 14.31 -8.28 9.61
CA LEU A 39 14.55 -6.97 10.22
C LEU A 39 15.76 -6.31 9.54
N ILE A 40 15.65 -5.02 9.27
CA ILE A 40 16.78 -4.24 8.75
C ILE A 40 17.80 -4.12 9.89
N SER A 41 19.08 -4.41 9.60
CA SER A 41 20.12 -4.29 10.63
C SER A 41 20.34 -2.84 11.04
N GLU A 42 20.69 -2.61 12.31
CA GLU A 42 20.99 -1.28 12.85
C GLU A 42 22.05 -0.54 12.03
N LYS A 43 23.07 -1.26 11.56
CA LYS A 43 24.12 -0.72 10.69
C LYS A 43 23.58 -0.19 9.36
N GLN A 44 22.61 -0.88 8.75
CA GLN A 44 21.97 -0.44 7.51
C GLN A 44 21.07 0.78 7.75
N ILE A 45 20.34 0.79 8.87
CA ILE A 45 19.54 1.95 9.30
C ILE A 45 20.44 3.17 9.48
N GLN A 46 21.52 3.04 10.26
CA GLN A 46 22.46 4.13 10.52
C GLN A 46 23.13 4.64 9.24
N THR A 47 23.49 3.75 8.32
CA THR A 47 24.04 4.14 7.00
C THR A 47 23.05 5.01 6.23
N LEU A 48 21.77 4.61 6.18
CA LEU A 48 20.73 5.37 5.49
C LEU A 48 20.47 6.72 6.18
N GLU A 49 20.38 6.74 7.50
CA GLU A 49 20.19 7.98 8.26
C GLU A 49 21.34 8.96 8.02
N ASN A 50 22.58 8.48 8.08
CA ASN A 50 23.76 9.31 7.84
C ASN A 50 23.76 9.86 6.41
N PHE A 51 23.36 9.05 5.43
CA PHE A 51 23.22 9.50 4.05
C PHE A 51 22.17 10.62 3.93
N VAL A 52 20.99 10.46 4.53
CA VAL A 52 19.91 11.45 4.48
C VAL A 52 20.30 12.74 5.22
N LYS A 53 20.93 12.63 6.40
CA LYS A 53 21.40 13.77 7.21
C LYS A 53 22.47 14.58 6.47
N LYS A 54 23.41 13.93 5.77
CA LYS A 54 24.45 14.62 4.98
C LYS A 54 23.89 15.31 3.73
N ASN A 55 22.81 14.80 3.17
CA ASN A 55 22.26 15.24 1.89
C ASN A 55 20.91 15.94 1.99
N THR A 56 20.55 16.48 3.16
CA THR A 56 19.20 17.03 3.40
C THR A 56 18.86 18.18 2.44
N LYS A 57 19.84 18.97 1.99
CA LYS A 57 19.64 20.04 0.99
C LYS A 57 19.25 19.56 -0.41
N TYR A 58 19.52 18.29 -0.73
CA TYR A 58 19.25 17.65 -2.02
C TYR A 58 18.00 16.76 -1.99
N LEU A 59 17.32 16.72 -0.84
CA LEU A 59 16.19 15.83 -0.58
C LEU A 59 15.01 16.64 -0.08
N THR A 60 13.91 16.61 -0.84
CA THR A 60 12.68 17.30 -0.47
C THR A 60 11.59 16.28 -0.18
N LEU A 61 11.12 16.24 1.07
CA LEU A 61 9.97 15.42 1.44
C LEU A 61 8.69 16.04 0.87
N LEU A 62 8.07 15.37 -0.10
CA LEU A 62 6.86 15.84 -0.75
C LEU A 62 5.61 15.37 -0.01
N SER A 63 5.52 14.07 0.24
CA SER A 63 4.41 13.50 0.99
C SER A 63 4.72 12.14 1.59
N LEU A 64 3.95 11.80 2.62
CA LEU A 64 3.83 10.44 3.12
C LEU A 64 2.42 9.94 2.85
N ARG A 65 2.28 8.66 2.56
CA ARG A 65 1.01 8.02 2.30
C ARG A 65 0.95 6.65 2.96
N THR A 66 -0.02 6.46 3.84
CA THR A 66 -0.38 5.16 4.41
C THR A 66 -1.66 4.66 3.75
N ARG A 67 -1.64 3.40 3.32
CA ARG A 67 -2.82 2.69 2.82
C ARG A 67 -3.07 1.43 3.61
N ILE A 68 -4.35 1.10 3.82
CA ILE A 68 -4.78 -0.16 4.41
C ILE A 68 -5.93 -0.75 3.58
N THR A 69 -5.84 -2.02 3.21
CA THR A 69 -6.86 -2.73 2.43
C THR A 69 -7.62 -3.76 3.27
N ARG A 70 -8.92 -3.91 3.04
CA ARG A 70 -9.76 -4.90 3.73
C ARG A 70 -10.80 -5.53 2.80
N ASN A 71 -10.98 -6.83 2.97
CA ASN A 71 -12.05 -7.62 2.39
C ASN A 71 -12.88 -8.28 3.48
N LEU A 72 -14.17 -8.50 3.19
CA LEU A 72 -15.12 -9.11 4.11
C LEU A 72 -14.81 -10.61 4.20
N LYS A 73 -14.95 -11.18 5.39
CA LYS A 73 -14.66 -12.60 5.62
C LYS A 73 -15.63 -13.53 4.89
N SER A 74 -16.89 -13.12 4.75
CA SER A 74 -18.01 -13.94 4.27
C SER A 74 -18.41 -13.68 2.82
N LYS A 75 -17.61 -12.91 2.06
CA LYS A 75 -17.95 -12.49 0.69
C LYS A 75 -16.84 -12.82 -0.28
N LEU A 76 -17.20 -12.90 -1.56
CA LEU A 76 -16.25 -12.83 -2.65
C LEU A 76 -15.60 -11.44 -2.66
N PHE A 77 -14.38 -11.33 -3.18
CA PHE A 77 -13.66 -10.07 -3.25
C PHE A 77 -14.14 -9.23 -4.45
N PRO A 78 -13.97 -7.89 -4.44
CA PRO A 78 -14.63 -6.99 -5.41
C PRO A 78 -14.30 -7.26 -6.87
N PHE A 79 -13.14 -7.86 -7.15
CA PHE A 79 -12.78 -8.27 -8.50
C PHE A 79 -13.80 -9.25 -9.11
N TYR A 80 -14.52 -9.99 -8.26
CA TYR A 80 -15.55 -10.95 -8.64
C TYR A 80 -16.96 -10.48 -8.28
N GLU A 81 -17.13 -9.87 -7.10
CA GLU A 81 -18.43 -9.42 -6.61
C GLU A 81 -18.31 -8.10 -5.82
N PRO A 82 -18.77 -6.97 -6.38
CA PRO A 82 -18.84 -5.71 -5.65
C PRO A 82 -19.77 -5.81 -4.44
N SER A 83 -19.39 -5.21 -3.31
CA SER A 83 -20.18 -5.20 -2.07
C SER A 83 -20.34 -3.80 -1.49
N ASP A 84 -20.28 -2.77 -2.34
CA ASP A 84 -20.17 -1.36 -1.93
C ASP A 84 -21.35 -0.90 -1.07
N ILE A 85 -22.58 -1.30 -1.42
CA ILE A 85 -23.80 -0.95 -0.67
C ILE A 85 -23.73 -1.51 0.76
N GLU A 86 -23.32 -2.77 0.92
CA GLU A 86 -23.21 -3.43 2.21
C GLU A 86 -22.13 -2.78 3.08
N ILE A 87 -20.97 -2.46 2.49
CA ILE A 87 -19.91 -1.74 3.19
C ILE A 87 -20.39 -0.35 3.62
N LYS A 88 -21.03 0.41 2.71
CA LYS A 88 -21.58 1.74 3.04
C LYS A 88 -22.54 1.67 4.23
N ARG A 89 -23.47 0.72 4.22
CA ARG A 89 -24.40 0.50 5.34
C ARG A 89 -23.65 0.21 6.65
N MET A 90 -22.66 -0.68 6.61
CA MET A 90 -21.84 -1.00 7.77
C MET A 90 -21.04 0.21 8.30
N LEU A 91 -20.56 1.10 7.42
CA LEU A 91 -19.88 2.33 7.85
C LEU A 91 -20.83 3.27 8.60
N VAL A 92 -22.08 3.42 8.13
CA VAL A 92 -23.12 4.24 8.77
C VAL A 92 -23.52 3.67 10.12
N GLU A 93 -23.81 2.37 10.20
CA GLU A 93 -24.17 1.67 11.44
C GLU A 93 -23.10 1.85 12.53
N ARG A 94 -21.83 1.96 12.12
CA ARG A 94 -20.68 2.11 13.01
C ARG A 94 -20.25 3.56 13.23
N LYS A 95 -20.96 4.53 12.66
CA LYS A 95 -20.69 5.98 12.78
C LYS A 95 -19.26 6.32 12.35
N ILE A 96 -18.84 5.81 11.20
CA ILE A 96 -17.52 6.01 10.56
C ILE A 96 -17.64 6.42 9.08
N ASP A 97 -18.87 6.56 8.59
CA ASP A 97 -19.23 7.04 7.25
C ASP A 97 -18.69 8.45 6.96
N SER A 98 -18.46 9.28 7.98
CA SER A 98 -17.80 10.58 7.83
C SER A 98 -16.40 10.51 7.22
N PHE A 99 -15.75 9.34 7.23
CA PHE A 99 -14.46 9.12 6.58
C PHE A 99 -14.60 8.67 5.11
N LEU A 100 -15.79 8.30 4.66
CA LEU A 100 -16.03 7.86 3.28
C LEU A 100 -15.95 9.07 2.35
N TYR A 101 -15.15 8.98 1.29
CA TYR A 101 -15.12 10.03 0.27
C TYR A 101 -16.50 10.16 -0.41
N PRO A 102 -16.93 11.38 -0.81
CA PRO A 102 -18.29 11.64 -1.30
C PRO A 102 -18.78 10.69 -2.40
N ASN A 103 -17.89 10.27 -3.31
CA ASN A 103 -18.22 9.36 -4.41
C ASN A 103 -17.77 7.91 -4.16
N GLY A 104 -17.29 7.58 -2.95
CA GLY A 104 -16.68 6.29 -2.64
C GLY A 104 -15.37 6.03 -3.40
N SER A 105 -14.82 7.04 -4.07
CA SER A 105 -13.58 7.01 -4.86
C SER A 105 -12.61 8.09 -4.38
N LEU A 106 -11.31 7.89 -4.63
CA LEU A 106 -10.29 8.88 -4.30
C LEU A 106 -10.47 10.12 -5.21
N PRO A 107 -10.47 11.36 -4.67
CA PRO A 107 -10.55 12.55 -5.51
C PRO A 107 -9.40 12.62 -6.52
N THR A 108 -9.73 12.68 -7.81
CA THR A 108 -8.77 12.76 -8.93
C THR A 108 -7.91 14.03 -8.86
N GLU A 109 -8.40 15.06 -8.15
CA GLU A 109 -7.80 16.40 -8.00
C GLU A 109 -6.58 16.46 -7.07
N THR A 110 -6.25 15.37 -6.34
CA THR A 110 -4.99 15.30 -5.56
C THR A 110 -3.72 15.16 -6.42
N ARG A 111 -3.86 15.24 -7.75
CA ARG A 111 -2.76 15.16 -8.73
C ARG A 111 -2.16 16.51 -9.11
N ASP A 112 -2.78 17.62 -8.71
CA ASP A 112 -2.29 18.96 -9.00
C ASP A 112 -1.46 19.57 -7.88
N LYS A 113 -0.73 20.63 -8.23
CA LYS A 113 0.53 21.14 -7.65
C LYS A 113 0.64 21.30 -6.12
N ASN A 114 -0.43 21.16 -5.33
CA ASN A 114 -0.38 21.18 -3.88
C ASN A 114 -0.93 19.85 -3.32
N LEU A 115 -0.04 18.98 -2.84
CA LEU A 115 -0.42 17.74 -2.15
C LEU A 115 -1.16 18.10 -0.85
N VAL A 116 -2.48 18.19 -0.92
CA VAL A 116 -3.34 18.43 0.25
C VAL A 116 -3.34 17.20 1.13
N SER A 117 -3.12 17.38 2.44
CA SER A 117 -3.29 16.28 3.38
C SER A 117 -4.73 15.81 3.41
N THR A 118 -4.91 14.51 3.24
CA THR A 118 -6.23 13.90 3.16
C THR A 118 -6.24 12.61 3.96
N MET A 119 -7.41 12.27 4.51
CA MET A 119 -7.63 11.01 5.22
C MET A 119 -9.04 10.53 4.92
N GLY A 120 -9.18 9.32 4.42
CA GLY A 120 -10.50 8.80 4.07
C GLY A 120 -10.53 7.34 3.64
N LEU A 121 -11.75 6.91 3.35
CA LEU A 121 -12.12 5.57 2.91
C LEU A 121 -12.67 5.64 1.49
N TYR A 122 -12.35 4.65 0.67
CA TYR A 122 -12.93 4.44 -0.65
C TYR A 122 -13.20 2.93 -0.89
N LEU A 123 -14.12 2.64 -1.80
CA LEU A 123 -14.73 1.32 -2.00
C LEU A 123 -14.42 0.75 -3.39
N GLY A 124 -14.85 -0.50 -3.62
CA GLY A 124 -15.12 -1.03 -4.96
C GLY A 124 -13.94 -1.17 -5.92
N SER A 125 -12.70 -0.98 -5.47
CA SER A 125 -11.52 -1.11 -6.33
C SER A 125 -11.04 -2.58 -6.38
N GLU A 126 -9.86 -2.87 -5.84
CA GLU A 126 -9.35 -4.25 -5.78
C GLU A 126 -9.82 -5.00 -4.52
N ASP A 127 -10.09 -4.25 -3.45
CA ASP A 127 -10.48 -4.73 -2.13
C ASP A 127 -11.72 -3.94 -1.67
N HIS A 128 -12.60 -4.54 -0.86
CA HIS A 128 -13.92 -3.95 -0.50
C HIS A 128 -13.79 -2.58 0.14
N LEU A 129 -12.80 -2.41 1.00
CA LEU A 129 -12.54 -1.16 1.69
C LEU A 129 -11.06 -0.82 1.62
N ARG A 130 -10.76 0.43 1.28
CA ARG A 130 -9.43 0.98 1.33
C ARG A 130 -9.41 2.24 2.15
N PHE A 131 -8.54 2.26 3.14
CA PHE A 131 -8.18 3.44 3.89
C PHE A 131 -6.93 4.08 3.30
N GLU A 132 -6.93 5.40 3.25
CA GLU A 132 -5.81 6.21 2.80
C GLU A 132 -5.63 7.42 3.73
N LYS A 133 -4.38 7.67 4.13
CA LYS A 133 -3.94 8.93 4.73
C LYS A 133 -2.76 9.44 3.92
N ILE A 134 -2.88 10.62 3.34
CA ILE A 134 -1.80 11.36 2.68
C ILE A 134 -1.48 12.56 3.56
N LEU A 135 -0.19 12.73 3.86
CA LEU A 135 0.33 13.88 4.58
C LEU A 135 1.34 14.61 3.69
N SER A 136 1.23 15.92 3.58
CA SER A 136 2.30 16.73 2.99
C SER A 136 3.56 16.67 3.88
N GLY A 137 4.73 16.94 3.29
CA GLY A 137 5.99 16.96 4.04
C GLY A 137 6.01 17.97 5.20
N GLU A 138 5.29 19.09 5.07
CA GLU A 138 5.16 20.10 6.12
C GLU A 138 4.24 19.64 7.25
N GLU A 139 3.11 19.03 6.91
CA GLU A 139 2.14 18.53 7.88
C GLU A 139 2.66 17.34 8.67
N TRP A 140 3.50 16.50 8.06
CA TRP A 140 4.16 15.40 8.75
C TRP A 140 4.88 15.84 10.03
N LYS A 141 5.62 16.95 9.97
CA LYS A 141 6.36 17.48 11.13
C LYS A 141 5.40 17.85 12.27
N ARG A 142 4.20 18.32 11.96
CA ARG A 142 3.17 18.68 12.93
C ARG A 142 2.43 17.46 13.47
N GLU A 143 2.10 16.51 12.60
CA GLU A 143 1.33 15.30 12.94
C GLU A 143 2.12 14.28 13.77
N MET A 144 3.46 14.24 13.68
CA MET A 144 4.29 13.32 14.48
C MET A 144 4.03 13.39 15.98
N PHE A 145 3.62 14.57 16.48
CA PHE A 145 3.37 14.82 17.89
C PHE A 145 1.89 14.92 18.23
N ARG A 146 0.99 14.75 17.26
CA ARG A 146 -0.44 14.94 17.47
C ARG A 146 -1.09 13.64 17.95
N PRO A 147 -1.79 13.63 19.10
CA PRO A 147 -2.54 12.46 19.51
C PRO A 147 -3.68 12.20 18.53
N HIS A 148 -4.01 10.92 18.34
CA HIS A 148 -5.15 10.53 17.53
C HIS A 148 -6.44 11.03 18.19
N SER A 149 -7.35 11.59 17.40
CA SER A 149 -8.68 11.92 17.90
C SER A 149 -9.49 10.65 18.17
N GLY A 150 -10.52 10.75 19.02
CA GLY A 150 -11.41 9.62 19.32
C GLY A 150 -12.09 9.01 18.08
N SER A 151 -12.36 9.81 17.05
CA SER A 151 -12.90 9.33 15.77
C SER A 151 -11.88 8.50 14.97
N GLN A 152 -10.61 8.91 14.96
CA GLN A 152 -9.54 8.14 14.32
C GLN A 152 -9.29 6.81 15.05
N THR A 153 -9.31 6.80 16.39
CA THR A 153 -9.20 5.57 17.17
C THR A 153 -10.32 4.59 16.83
N ARG A 154 -11.57 5.07 16.68
CA ARG A 154 -12.71 4.25 16.27
C ARG A 154 -12.53 3.67 14.87
N LEU A 155 -12.06 4.48 13.93
CA LEU A 155 -11.76 4.04 12.57
C LEU A 155 -10.71 2.91 12.57
N PHE A 156 -9.58 3.09 13.26
CA PHE A 156 -8.55 2.06 13.30
C PHE A 156 -9.04 0.79 14.01
N ARG A 157 -9.79 0.91 15.11
CA ARG A 157 -10.41 -0.25 15.76
C ARG A 157 -11.28 -1.04 14.78
N PHE A 158 -12.10 -0.35 13.99
CA PHE A 158 -12.90 -0.97 12.94
C PHE A 158 -12.04 -1.63 11.86
N LEU A 159 -11.01 -0.96 11.35
CA LEU A 159 -10.09 -1.52 10.35
C LEU A 159 -9.33 -2.75 10.87
N PHE A 160 -9.16 -2.94 12.16
CA PHE A 160 -8.46 -4.09 12.73
C PHE A 160 -9.39 -5.14 13.37
N GLN A 161 -10.71 -4.99 13.21
CA GLN A 161 -11.70 -5.91 13.77
C GLN A 161 -11.75 -7.25 13.00
N LYS A 162 -11.22 -8.32 13.60
CA LYS A 162 -11.01 -9.63 12.98
C LYS A 162 -12.30 -10.41 12.70
N GLU A 163 -13.42 -10.02 13.32
CA GLU A 163 -14.72 -10.66 13.16
C GLU A 163 -15.38 -10.28 11.82
N ILE A 164 -15.06 -9.10 11.30
CA ILE A 164 -15.62 -8.55 10.05
C ILE A 164 -14.75 -8.94 8.86
N TRP A 165 -13.44 -8.74 9.01
CA TRP A 165 -12.50 -8.80 7.90
C TRP A 165 -11.90 -10.19 7.73
N ALA A 166 -11.70 -10.57 6.46
CA ALA A 166 -11.01 -11.80 6.10
C ALA A 166 -9.62 -11.82 6.73
N LYS A 167 -9.39 -12.73 7.68
CA LYS A 167 -8.12 -12.91 8.38
C LYS A 167 -7.87 -14.38 8.65
N LEU A 168 -6.64 -14.83 8.43
CA LEU A 168 -6.20 -16.19 8.75
C LEU A 168 -5.02 -16.19 9.73
N PRO A 169 -4.92 -17.22 10.60
CA PRO A 169 -3.72 -17.45 11.39
C PRO A 169 -2.46 -17.54 10.52
N GLY A 170 -1.35 -16.97 10.97
CA GLY A 170 -0.07 -16.98 10.24
C GLY A 170 0.02 -16.06 9.01
N LEU A 171 -1.10 -15.74 8.36
CA LEU A 171 -1.13 -14.88 7.16
C LEU A 171 -1.63 -13.45 7.43
N GLY A 172 -2.38 -13.22 8.50
CA GLY A 172 -3.00 -11.92 8.77
C GLY A 172 -4.24 -11.66 7.93
N PHE A 173 -4.55 -10.40 7.66
CA PHE A 173 -5.66 -9.98 6.82
C PHE A 173 -5.42 -10.42 5.37
N ILE A 174 -6.48 -10.88 4.73
CA ILE A 174 -6.48 -11.40 3.37
C ILE A 174 -7.02 -10.33 2.44
N SER A 175 -6.17 -9.95 1.48
CA SER A 175 -6.46 -8.99 0.41
C SER A 175 -6.57 -9.74 -0.91
N SER A 176 -7.08 -9.10 -1.96
CA SER A 176 -7.24 -9.75 -3.27
C SER A 176 -5.90 -10.06 -3.92
N CYS A 177 -4.90 -9.15 -3.81
CA CYS A 177 -3.55 -9.46 -4.26
C CYS A 177 -2.71 -10.13 -3.15
N PRO A 178 -1.97 -11.21 -3.46
CA PRO A 178 -1.05 -11.85 -2.51
C PRO A 178 -0.03 -10.90 -1.88
N THR A 179 0.37 -9.84 -2.60
CA THR A 179 1.35 -8.86 -2.10
C THR A 179 0.81 -7.93 -1.01
N ASN A 180 -0.51 -7.90 -0.81
CA ASN A 180 -1.20 -7.12 0.23
C ASN A 180 -1.68 -7.99 1.41
N LEU A 181 -1.28 -9.26 1.49
CA LEU A 181 -1.54 -10.10 2.67
C LEU A 181 -0.83 -9.55 3.92
N GLY A 182 -1.23 -9.98 5.12
CA GLY A 182 -0.62 -9.53 6.38
C GLY A 182 -1.41 -8.39 7.02
N ALA A 183 -0.77 -7.25 7.22
CA ALA A 183 -1.47 -6.08 7.78
C ALA A 183 -2.43 -5.42 6.76
N GLY A 184 -2.33 -5.75 5.47
CA GLY A 184 -2.94 -4.99 4.37
C GLY A 184 -2.39 -3.56 4.26
N ARG A 185 -1.34 -3.24 5.02
CA ARG A 185 -0.74 -1.92 5.14
C ARG A 185 0.34 -1.72 4.08
N ARG A 186 0.33 -0.55 3.46
CA ARG A 186 1.40 -0.06 2.59
C ARG A 186 1.69 1.39 2.93
N ASP A 187 2.89 1.64 3.42
CA ASP A 187 3.40 2.99 3.62
C ASP A 187 4.24 3.39 2.42
N SER A 188 4.23 4.68 2.10
CA SER A 188 5.03 5.22 1.02
C SER A 188 5.43 6.65 1.28
N VAL A 189 6.62 7.00 0.80
CA VAL A 189 7.16 8.36 0.83
C VAL A 189 7.40 8.79 -0.61
N LEU A 190 6.99 10.02 -0.91
CA LEU A 190 7.33 10.69 -2.15
C LEU A 190 8.43 11.71 -1.85
N LEU A 191 9.58 11.55 -2.49
CA LEU A 191 10.76 12.38 -2.31
C LEU A 191 11.13 13.06 -3.62
N GLY A 192 11.38 14.36 -3.59
CA GLY A 192 12.18 15.04 -4.60
C GLY A 192 13.65 14.79 -4.32
N VAL A 193 14.37 14.27 -5.30
CA VAL A 193 15.79 13.95 -5.23
C VAL A 193 16.51 14.76 -6.30
N ASP A 194 17.55 15.48 -5.91
CA ASP A 194 18.43 16.15 -6.86
C ASP A 194 19.02 15.14 -7.86
N PRO A 195 19.01 15.40 -9.18
CA PRO A 195 19.58 14.51 -10.18
C PRO A 195 21.03 14.11 -9.90
N GLU A 196 21.86 15.00 -9.34
CA GLU A 196 23.26 14.72 -9.02
C GLU A 196 23.40 13.66 -7.93
N LEU A 197 22.44 13.59 -7.01
CA LEU A 197 22.45 12.65 -5.89
C LEU A 197 21.79 11.30 -6.23
N ALA A 198 21.03 11.23 -7.34
CA ALA A 198 20.15 10.11 -7.65
C ALA A 198 20.89 8.76 -7.68
N ILE A 199 22.07 8.68 -8.30
CA ILE A 199 22.84 7.43 -8.44
C ILE A 199 23.26 6.88 -7.06
N GLY A 200 23.82 7.75 -6.21
CA GLY A 200 24.22 7.37 -4.84
C GLY A 200 23.02 6.97 -3.99
N PHE A 201 21.91 7.69 -4.11
CA PHE A 201 20.68 7.40 -3.38
C PHE A 201 20.09 6.05 -3.77
N PHE A 202 19.96 5.75 -5.06
CA PHE A 202 19.43 4.47 -5.53
C PHE A 202 20.34 3.30 -5.17
N SER A 203 21.66 3.49 -5.18
CA SER A 203 22.62 2.46 -4.78
C SER A 203 22.42 2.06 -3.31
N ASN A 204 22.20 3.03 -2.42
CA ASN A 204 21.88 2.77 -1.01
C ASN A 204 20.54 2.06 -0.85
N LEU A 205 19.48 2.53 -1.52
CA LEU A 205 18.14 1.91 -1.42
C LEU A 205 18.09 0.48 -1.97
N LYS A 206 18.92 0.14 -2.97
CA LYS A 206 18.99 -1.21 -3.53
C LYS A 206 19.36 -2.25 -2.47
N THR A 207 20.19 -1.88 -1.49
CA THR A 207 20.57 -2.74 -0.35
C THR A 207 19.38 -3.14 0.52
N LEU A 208 18.26 -2.42 0.40
CA LEU A 208 17.07 -2.61 1.22
C LEU A 208 15.94 -3.39 0.51
N SER A 209 16.13 -3.77 -0.76
CA SER A 209 15.09 -4.42 -1.58
C SER A 209 14.53 -5.74 -1.02
N GLU A 210 15.32 -6.43 -0.19
CA GLU A 210 14.92 -7.66 0.47
C GLU A 210 13.96 -7.48 1.66
N PHE A 211 13.80 -6.25 2.17
CA PHE A 211 12.95 -5.92 3.33
C PHE A 211 11.56 -5.39 2.96
N GLY A 212 11.09 -5.63 1.73
CA GLY A 212 9.78 -5.12 1.30
C GLY A 212 9.78 -3.66 0.86
N ILE A 213 10.97 -3.10 0.62
CA ILE A 213 11.15 -1.72 0.16
C ILE A 213 11.23 -1.69 -1.36
N GLU A 214 10.20 -1.13 -1.97
CA GLU A 214 10.17 -0.79 -3.39
C GLU A 214 10.52 0.68 -3.55
N PHE A 215 11.43 0.99 -4.46
CA PHE A 215 11.67 2.35 -4.90
C PHE A 215 11.57 2.39 -6.42
N ALA A 216 10.92 3.43 -6.95
CA ALA A 216 10.80 3.67 -8.37
C ALA A 216 10.72 5.17 -8.64
N PRO A 217 11.21 5.66 -9.78
CA PRO A 217 10.81 6.96 -10.28
C PRO A 217 9.28 7.03 -10.30
N SER A 218 8.71 8.14 -9.84
CA SER A 218 7.28 8.36 -9.88
C SER A 218 6.83 8.28 -11.34
N THR A 219 5.92 7.36 -11.67
CA THR A 219 5.37 7.21 -13.02
C THR A 219 4.65 8.47 -13.46
N ASP A 220 4.02 9.16 -12.50
CA ASP A 220 3.12 10.27 -12.76
C ASP A 220 3.88 11.62 -12.78
N HIS A 221 5.04 11.68 -12.13
CA HIS A 221 5.79 12.92 -11.91
C HIS A 221 7.31 12.71 -12.00
N ARG A 222 7.81 11.98 -13.02
CA ARG A 222 9.25 11.61 -13.10
C ARG A 222 10.18 12.80 -12.82
N LEU A 223 9.88 13.97 -13.38
CA LEU A 223 10.60 15.21 -13.11
C LEU A 223 9.61 16.30 -12.72
N ARG A 224 9.93 17.06 -11.67
CA ARG A 224 9.10 18.16 -11.18
C ARG A 224 9.97 19.38 -10.88
N ASN A 225 9.48 20.56 -11.22
CA ASN A 225 10.12 21.80 -10.79
C ASN A 225 9.65 22.13 -9.37
N ILE A 226 10.60 22.24 -8.44
CA ILE A 226 10.36 22.71 -7.07
C ILE A 226 11.14 24.01 -6.93
N GLY A 227 10.44 25.14 -6.91
CA GLY A 227 11.10 26.45 -7.05
C GLY A 227 11.73 26.60 -8.43
N LYS A 228 13.04 26.84 -8.49
CA LYS A 228 13.81 26.94 -9.74
C LYS A 228 14.46 25.63 -10.17
N ASP A 229 14.48 24.61 -9.30
CA ASP A 229 15.26 23.40 -9.51
C ASP A 229 14.42 22.24 -10.05
N ARG A 230 14.99 21.51 -11.00
CA ARG A 230 14.37 20.32 -11.60
C ARG A 230 14.78 19.07 -10.83
N VAL A 231 13.87 18.51 -10.06
CA VAL A 231 14.14 17.32 -9.23
C VAL A 231 13.56 16.04 -9.83
N LEU A 232 14.21 14.91 -9.56
CA LEU A 232 13.68 13.58 -9.81
C LEU A 232 12.72 13.19 -8.68
N VAL A 233 11.47 12.88 -9.01
CA VAL A 233 10.53 12.40 -7.97
C VAL A 233 10.64 10.90 -7.84
N VAL A 234 11.00 10.46 -6.64
CA VAL A 234 11.15 9.05 -6.28
C VAL A 234 10.06 8.66 -5.30
N LYS A 235 9.37 7.56 -5.60
CA LYS A 235 8.42 6.93 -4.69
C LYS A 235 9.10 5.75 -4.01
N ILE A 236 9.19 5.81 -2.69
CA ILE A 236 9.62 4.69 -1.85
C ILE A 236 8.37 4.10 -1.19
N SER A 237 8.23 2.79 -1.16
CA SER A 237 7.08 2.09 -0.62
C SER A 237 7.51 0.88 0.20
N TRP A 238 6.95 0.74 1.39
CA TRP A 238 7.06 -0.45 2.22
C TRP A 238 5.79 -1.30 2.08
N LYS A 239 5.97 -2.60 1.82
CA LYS A 239 4.90 -3.59 1.74
C LYS A 239 5.24 -4.81 2.59
N ASN A 240 4.21 -5.60 2.89
CA ASN A 240 4.38 -6.87 3.59
C ASN A 240 5.08 -7.95 2.74
N ALA A 241 4.94 -7.89 1.41
CA ALA A 241 5.69 -8.76 0.50
C ALA A 241 7.02 -8.11 0.07
N SER A 242 8.09 -8.91 0.05
CA SER A 242 9.38 -8.45 -0.45
C SER A 242 9.37 -8.18 -1.95
N VAL A 243 10.31 -7.37 -2.45
CA VAL A 243 10.46 -7.14 -3.90
C VAL A 243 10.72 -8.46 -4.62
N VAL A 244 11.50 -9.35 -4.00
CA VAL A 244 11.78 -10.69 -4.53
C VAL A 244 10.51 -11.52 -4.62
N GLN A 245 9.66 -11.50 -3.58
CA GLN A 245 8.38 -12.22 -3.58
C GLN A 245 7.43 -11.69 -4.64
N LYS A 246 7.39 -10.36 -4.84
CA LYS A 246 6.60 -9.77 -5.92
C LYS A 246 7.13 -10.16 -7.31
N ARG A 247 8.45 -10.21 -7.50
CA ARG A 247 9.06 -10.68 -8.77
C ARG A 247 8.80 -12.16 -9.01
N GLN A 248 8.92 -13.00 -7.99
CA GLN A 248 8.55 -14.42 -8.05
C GLN A 248 7.07 -14.57 -8.39
N PHE A 249 6.22 -13.72 -7.82
CA PHE A 249 4.81 -13.69 -8.13
C PHE A 249 4.59 -13.34 -9.60
N TYR A 250 5.19 -12.27 -10.11
CA TYR A 250 5.10 -11.94 -11.54
C TYR A 250 5.71 -13.01 -12.45
N LYS A 251 6.75 -13.72 -12.02
CA LYS A 251 7.28 -14.88 -12.73
C LYS A 251 6.24 -15.99 -12.84
N ILE A 252 5.56 -16.32 -11.74
CA ILE A 252 4.48 -17.32 -11.71
C ILE A 252 3.33 -16.90 -12.65
N LEU A 253 3.04 -15.61 -12.72
CA LEU A 253 2.00 -15.06 -13.60
C LEU A 253 2.46 -14.88 -15.06
N GLY A 254 3.72 -15.13 -15.40
CA GLY A 254 4.25 -14.86 -16.75
C GLY A 254 4.31 -13.38 -17.13
N LEU A 255 4.31 -12.48 -16.13
CA LEU A 255 4.29 -11.02 -16.31
C LEU A 255 5.69 -10.38 -16.29
N LEU A 256 6.76 -11.20 -16.23
CA LEU A 256 8.14 -10.73 -16.38
C LEU A 256 8.44 -10.52 -17.87
N GLY A 257 8.13 -9.31 -18.35
CA GLY A 257 8.31 -8.89 -19.75
C GLY A 257 7.58 -7.60 -20.13
N SER A 258 6.78 -7.03 -19.21
CA SER A 258 5.98 -5.82 -19.44
C SER A 258 6.51 -4.56 -18.73
N TYR A 259 7.84 -4.45 -18.58
CA TYR A 259 8.50 -3.25 -18.03
C TYR A 259 9.41 -2.61 -19.06
#